data_AF-A0A317TYP9-F1
#
_entry.id   AF-A0A317TYP9-F1
#
_cell.length_a   1.000
_cell.length_b   1.000
_cell.length_c   1.000
_cell.angle_alpha   90.00
_cell.angle_beta   90.00
_cell.angle_gamma   90.00
#
_symmetry.space_group_name_H-M   'P 1'
#
loop_
_entity.id
_entity.type
_entity.pdbx_description
1 polymer ?
#
loop_
_entity_poly.entity_id
_entity_poly.type
_entity_poly.pdbx_seq_one_letter_code
_entity_poly.pdbx_strand_id
1 'polypeptide(L)'
;MKLSTYGMWENPRLDLVNALFKDLELNCSMEQIDKALLEPVITKIIDTSYSYQQKLQIEQPQLSLKEKTLATYKVALSTMLSTLAESLDRPEELLHSYVEKFISESLALSNQNIDYLMQLATISRQIKINGVTELYGDNFSMSYPILAQTLPFNDVQLIEKATKAVTEAIHKDCPTEIYPIMAEHIKYMNEITAQKLADPQFAEKFKSETGMTMEEFKSQIRLSKFTEIPSVSLVGHFKMRSQLKETVEEKPATTFSGP
;
A
#
# COMPACT_ATOMS: atom_id res chain seq x y z
N MET A 1 7.25 6.65 -17.20
CA MET A 1 7.09 5.27 -16.68
C MET A 1 6.50 4.41 -17.80
N LYS A 2 6.64 3.08 -17.71
CA LYS A 2 5.98 2.15 -18.63
C LYS A 2 5.21 1.11 -17.83
N LEU A 3 3.92 1.00 -18.08
CA LEU A 3 3.05 0.03 -17.41
C LEU A 3 2.44 -0.91 -18.45
N SER A 4 1.97 -2.07 -18.00
CA SER A 4 1.30 -3.05 -18.87
C SER A 4 -0.20 -3.15 -18.63
N THR A 5 -0.72 -2.36 -17.68
CA THR A 5 -2.12 -2.36 -17.27
C THR A 5 -2.48 -1.03 -16.62
N TYR A 6 -3.77 -0.68 -16.67
CA TYR A 6 -4.36 0.41 -15.89
C TYR A 6 -4.95 -0.07 -14.56
N GLY A 7 -4.66 -1.32 -14.18
CA GLY A 7 -5.17 -1.94 -12.98
C GLY A 7 -6.67 -2.05 -13.02
N MET A 8 -7.35 -1.36 -12.10
CA MET A 8 -8.81 -1.43 -12.06
C MET A 8 -9.47 -0.78 -13.29
N TRP A 9 -8.79 0.11 -14.01
CA TRP A 9 -9.32 0.77 -15.21
C TRP A 9 -8.92 0.07 -16.52
N GLU A 10 -8.42 -1.16 -16.45
CA GLU A 10 -7.93 -1.89 -17.63
C GLU A 10 -9.02 -2.18 -18.66
N ASN A 11 -10.21 -2.60 -18.23
CA ASN A 11 -11.33 -2.84 -19.16
C ASN A 11 -11.76 -1.54 -19.87
N PRO A 12 -12.04 -0.42 -19.15
CA PRO A 12 -12.26 0.88 -19.80
C PRO A 12 -11.15 1.28 -20.78
N ARG A 13 -9.87 1.00 -20.45
CA ARG A 13 -8.73 1.32 -21.31
C ARG A 13 -8.78 0.51 -22.61
N LEU A 14 -9.03 -0.80 -22.53
CA LEU A 14 -9.17 -1.65 -23.70
C LEU A 14 -10.34 -1.23 -24.59
N ASP A 15 -11.46 -0.83 -23.99
CA ASP A 15 -12.61 -0.30 -24.71
C ASP A 15 -12.28 1.03 -25.42
N LEU A 16 -11.52 1.91 -24.76
CA LEU A 16 -11.01 3.14 -25.36
C LEU A 16 -10.10 2.85 -26.56
N VAL A 17 -9.13 1.95 -26.42
CA VAL A 17 -8.22 1.55 -27.51
C VAL A 17 -9.01 1.05 -28.71
N ASN A 18 -9.97 0.16 -28.48
CA ASN A 18 -10.81 -0.39 -29.53
C ASN A 18 -11.68 0.66 -30.21
N ALA A 19 -12.20 1.63 -29.45
CA ALA A 19 -13.02 2.71 -30.00
C ALA A 19 -12.18 3.65 -30.88
N LEU A 20 -11.01 4.09 -30.39
CA LEU A 20 -10.09 4.96 -31.12
C LEU A 20 -9.54 4.28 -32.39
N PHE A 21 -9.18 3.00 -32.30
CA PHE A 21 -8.68 2.25 -33.46
C PHE A 21 -9.72 2.11 -34.60
N LYS A 22 -11.00 2.02 -34.24
CA LYS A 22 -12.10 1.91 -35.23
C LYS A 22 -12.43 3.25 -35.89
N ASP A 23 -11.98 4.36 -35.33
CA ASP A 23 -12.20 5.68 -35.88
C ASP A 23 -11.19 5.97 -37.00
N LEU A 24 -11.70 5.94 -38.23
CA LEU A 24 -10.88 6.15 -39.43
C LEU A 24 -10.34 7.57 -39.53
N GLU A 25 -10.96 8.55 -38.88
CA GLU A 25 -10.48 9.95 -38.88
C GLU A 25 -9.21 10.13 -38.05
N LEU A 26 -9.01 9.28 -37.04
CA LEU A 26 -7.82 9.33 -36.18
C LEU A 26 -6.58 8.81 -36.90
N ASN A 27 -6.69 7.88 -37.83
CA ASN A 27 -5.55 7.30 -38.57
C ASN A 27 -4.37 6.94 -37.63
N CYS A 28 -4.68 6.23 -36.54
CA CYS A 28 -3.72 5.74 -35.56
C CYS A 28 -3.78 4.21 -35.51
N SER A 29 -2.62 3.55 -35.39
CA SER A 29 -2.59 2.11 -35.14
C SER A 29 -2.94 1.80 -33.69
N MET A 30 -3.42 0.57 -33.45
CA MET A 30 -3.66 0.06 -32.10
C MET A 30 -2.40 0.16 -31.22
N GLU A 31 -1.22 -0.14 -31.78
CA GLU A 31 0.06 -0.05 -31.08
C GLU A 31 0.40 1.39 -30.68
N GLN A 32 0.14 2.38 -31.53
CA GLN A 32 0.36 3.79 -31.21
C GLN A 32 -0.54 4.25 -30.04
N ILE A 33 -1.81 3.85 -30.07
CA ILE A 33 -2.78 4.17 -29.02
C ILE A 33 -2.39 3.50 -27.70
N ASP A 34 -2.08 2.20 -27.73
CA ASP A 34 -1.64 1.46 -26.55
C ASP A 34 -0.39 2.07 -25.93
N LYS A 35 0.61 2.40 -26.76
CA LYS A 35 1.85 3.02 -26.30
C LYS A 35 1.59 4.39 -25.66
N ALA A 36 0.76 5.23 -26.27
CA ALA A 36 0.42 6.54 -25.71
C ALA A 36 -0.28 6.41 -24.35
N LEU A 37 -1.18 5.44 -24.21
CA LEU A 37 -1.88 5.17 -22.95
C LEU A 37 -0.92 4.64 -21.87
N LEU A 38 -0.18 3.58 -22.20
CA LEU A 38 0.64 2.82 -21.25
C LEU A 38 2.00 3.47 -20.91
N GLU A 39 2.35 4.58 -21.55
CA GLU A 39 3.58 5.34 -21.28
C GLU A 39 3.29 6.80 -20.85
N PRO A 40 3.10 7.79 -21.75
CA PRO A 40 2.98 9.19 -21.36
C PRO A 40 1.69 9.48 -20.57
N VAL A 41 0.55 8.96 -20.99
CA VAL A 41 -0.74 9.22 -20.32
C VAL A 41 -0.76 8.69 -18.90
N ILE A 42 -0.43 7.40 -18.70
CA ILE A 42 -0.44 6.81 -17.36
C ILE A 42 0.61 7.44 -16.45
N THR A 43 1.76 7.86 -17.00
CA THR A 43 2.76 8.63 -16.25
C THR A 43 2.16 9.94 -15.74
N LYS A 44 1.48 10.70 -16.61
CA LYS A 44 0.84 11.96 -16.23
C LYS A 44 -0.25 11.78 -15.18
N ILE A 45 -1.07 10.74 -15.30
CA ILE A 45 -2.10 10.37 -14.31
C ILE A 45 -1.44 10.10 -12.96
N ILE A 46 -0.35 9.33 -12.92
CA ILE A 46 0.37 8.99 -11.68
C ILE A 46 0.97 10.25 -11.05
N ASP A 47 1.71 11.06 -11.81
CA ASP A 47 2.37 12.27 -11.30
C ASP A 47 1.36 13.29 -10.75
N THR A 48 0.24 13.45 -11.46
CA THR A 48 -0.88 14.30 -11.01
C THR A 48 -1.51 13.73 -9.75
N SER A 49 -1.66 12.42 -9.64
CA SER A 49 -2.21 11.77 -8.44
C SER A 49 -1.35 12.05 -7.20
N TYR A 50 -0.03 11.87 -7.30
CA TYR A 50 0.89 12.11 -6.18
C TYR A 50 0.91 13.58 -5.76
N SER A 51 1.06 14.50 -6.72
CA SER A 51 1.12 15.94 -6.43
C SER A 51 -0.20 16.45 -5.83
N TYR A 52 -1.34 16.02 -6.37
CA TYR A 52 -2.64 16.44 -5.86
C TYR A 52 -2.95 15.84 -4.48
N GLN A 53 -2.56 14.59 -4.21
CA GLN A 53 -2.75 13.98 -2.91
C GLN A 53 -1.92 14.69 -1.82
N GLN A 54 -0.69 15.13 -2.13
CA GLN A 54 0.11 15.95 -1.22
C GLN A 54 -0.56 17.30 -0.95
N LYS A 55 -1.07 17.95 -2.00
CA LYS A 55 -1.83 19.20 -1.89
C LYS A 55 -3.06 19.05 -0.99
N LEU A 56 -3.89 18.01 -1.19
CA LEU A 56 -5.07 17.74 -0.37
C LEU A 56 -4.72 17.47 1.10
N GLN A 57 -3.59 16.82 1.37
CA GLN A 57 -3.16 16.55 2.74
C GLN A 57 -2.84 17.85 3.52
N ILE A 58 -2.40 18.90 2.83
CA ILE A 58 -2.06 20.20 3.41
C ILE A 58 -3.27 21.12 3.46
N GLU A 59 -3.99 21.27 2.34
CA GLU A 59 -5.06 22.26 2.19
C GLU A 59 -6.40 21.78 2.75
N GLN A 60 -6.64 20.47 2.76
CA GLN A 60 -7.91 19.88 3.15
C GLN A 60 -7.70 18.65 4.07
N PRO A 61 -7.02 18.83 5.22
CA PRO A 61 -6.71 17.71 6.12
C PRO A 61 -7.95 17.01 6.64
N GLN A 62 -9.09 17.73 6.76
CA GLN A 62 -10.37 17.25 7.25
C GLN A 62 -11.05 16.22 6.35
N LEU A 63 -10.72 16.16 5.06
CA LEU A 63 -11.30 15.15 4.17
C LEU A 63 -10.86 13.75 4.58
N SER A 64 -11.81 12.82 4.56
CA SER A 64 -11.52 11.40 4.76
C SER A 64 -10.57 10.87 3.67
N LEU A 65 -9.89 9.77 3.95
CA LEU A 65 -9.03 9.13 2.95
C LEU A 65 -9.81 8.77 1.68
N LYS A 66 -11.05 8.28 1.84
CA LYS A 66 -11.97 7.96 0.73
C LYS A 66 -12.25 9.18 -0.16
N GLU A 67 -12.61 10.31 0.44
CA GLU A 67 -12.87 11.55 -0.30
C GLU A 67 -11.62 12.07 -1.01
N LYS A 68 -10.47 12.04 -0.32
CA LYS A 68 -9.18 12.43 -0.92
C LYS A 68 -8.84 11.55 -2.11
N THR A 69 -8.99 10.23 -1.99
CA THR A 69 -8.72 9.29 -3.08
C THR A 69 -9.63 9.54 -4.29
N LEU A 70 -10.94 9.71 -4.10
CA LEU A 70 -11.87 9.97 -5.20
C LEU A 70 -11.60 11.32 -5.88
N ALA A 71 -11.31 12.36 -5.09
CA ALA A 71 -10.93 13.67 -5.64
C ALA A 71 -9.64 13.59 -6.46
N THR A 72 -8.65 12.85 -5.96
CA THR A 72 -7.39 12.59 -6.68
C THR A 72 -7.62 11.86 -7.99
N TYR A 73 -8.42 10.79 -8.01
CA TYR A 73 -8.73 10.09 -9.26
C TYR A 73 -9.40 11.02 -10.28
N LYS A 74 -10.36 11.83 -9.84
CA LYS A 74 -11.05 12.78 -10.74
C LYS A 74 -10.07 13.76 -11.40
N VAL A 75 -9.17 14.36 -10.63
CA VAL A 75 -8.19 15.33 -11.15
C VAL A 75 -7.10 14.67 -11.98
N ALA A 76 -6.64 13.48 -11.57
CA ALA A 76 -5.63 12.75 -12.33
C ALA A 76 -6.16 12.32 -13.71
N LEU A 77 -7.37 11.75 -13.74
CA LEU A 77 -8.01 11.31 -14.98
C LEU A 77 -8.32 12.47 -15.94
N SER A 78 -8.59 13.69 -15.45
CA SER A 78 -8.81 14.84 -16.33
C SER A 78 -7.59 15.27 -17.13
N THR A 79 -6.39 14.78 -16.80
CA THR A 79 -5.17 15.04 -17.59
C THR A 79 -5.05 14.18 -18.84
N MET A 80 -5.91 13.18 -18.99
CA MET A 80 -5.81 12.17 -20.03
C MET A 80 -6.03 12.76 -21.42
N LEU A 81 -7.02 13.64 -21.60
CA LEU A 81 -7.39 14.15 -22.92
C LEU A 81 -6.23 14.88 -23.58
N SER A 82 -5.68 15.89 -22.92
CA SER A 82 -4.58 16.68 -23.45
C SER A 82 -3.32 15.85 -23.66
N THR A 83 -2.99 14.95 -22.72
CA THR A 83 -1.80 14.09 -22.83
C THR A 83 -1.93 13.08 -23.98
N LEU A 84 -3.12 12.51 -24.18
CA LEU A 84 -3.37 11.57 -25.26
C LEU A 84 -3.37 12.27 -26.62
N ALA A 85 -4.00 13.45 -26.70
CA ALA A 85 -4.01 14.31 -27.88
C ALA A 85 -2.60 14.67 -28.33
N GLU A 86 -1.76 15.14 -27.40
CA GLU A 86 -0.35 15.44 -27.65
C GLU A 86 0.42 14.19 -28.09
N SER A 87 0.22 13.06 -27.41
CA SER A 87 0.96 11.81 -27.70
C SER A 87 0.61 11.19 -29.05
N LEU A 88 -0.63 11.37 -29.52
CA LEU A 88 -1.10 10.89 -30.81
C LEU A 88 -0.97 11.91 -31.94
N ASP A 89 -0.55 13.15 -31.62
CA ASP A 89 -0.53 14.28 -32.55
C ASP A 89 -1.91 14.50 -33.18
N ARG A 90 -2.95 14.60 -32.35
CA ARG A 90 -4.35 14.79 -32.77
C ARG A 90 -5.04 15.90 -31.99
N PRO A 91 -5.98 16.63 -32.60
CA PRO A 91 -6.82 17.59 -31.88
C PRO A 91 -7.61 16.92 -30.75
N GLU A 92 -7.76 17.62 -29.62
CA GLU A 92 -8.53 17.13 -28.46
C GLU A 92 -10.00 16.87 -28.84
N GLU A 93 -10.56 17.64 -29.78
CA GLU A 93 -11.94 17.54 -30.23
C GLU A 93 -12.28 16.15 -30.81
N LEU A 94 -11.31 15.49 -31.45
CA LEU A 94 -11.51 14.14 -32.02
C LEU A 94 -11.49 13.05 -30.94
N LEU A 95 -10.88 13.32 -29.79
CA LEU A 95 -10.69 12.36 -28.71
C LEU A 95 -11.67 12.56 -27.55
N HIS A 96 -12.25 13.76 -27.44
CA HIS A 96 -13.01 14.22 -26.29
C HIS A 96 -14.10 13.24 -25.84
N SER A 97 -14.98 12.81 -26.74
CA SER A 97 -16.10 11.92 -26.42
C SER A 97 -15.63 10.53 -25.94
N TYR A 98 -14.56 10.00 -26.53
CA TYR A 98 -13.97 8.72 -26.14
C TYR A 98 -13.33 8.79 -24.76
N VAL A 99 -12.56 9.86 -24.51
CA VAL A 99 -11.89 10.07 -23.22
C VAL A 99 -12.91 10.37 -22.12
N GLU A 100 -13.95 11.17 -22.38
CA GLU A 100 -15.03 11.42 -21.41
C GLU A 100 -15.74 10.13 -21.01
N LYS A 101 -16.03 9.25 -21.98
CA LYS A 101 -16.60 7.93 -21.70
C LYS A 101 -15.69 7.12 -20.78
N PHE A 102 -14.40 7.02 -21.11
CA PHE A 102 -13.40 6.35 -20.28
C PHE A 102 -13.36 6.90 -18.85
N ILE A 103 -13.34 8.23 -18.70
CA ILE A 103 -13.29 8.90 -17.39
C ILE A 103 -14.56 8.58 -16.60
N SER A 104 -15.73 8.68 -17.23
CA SER A 104 -17.02 8.39 -16.59
C SER A 104 -17.09 6.95 -16.07
N GLU A 105 -16.73 5.97 -16.91
CA GLU A 105 -16.74 4.55 -16.56
C GLU A 105 -15.71 4.23 -15.46
N SER A 106 -14.50 4.79 -15.57
CA SER A 106 -13.43 4.62 -14.58
C SER A 106 -13.81 5.21 -13.22
N LEU A 107 -14.45 6.38 -13.20
CA LEU A 107 -14.95 6.99 -11.97
C LEU A 107 -16.12 6.21 -11.38
N ALA A 108 -17.04 5.71 -12.20
CA ALA A 108 -18.14 4.85 -11.73
C ALA A 108 -17.58 3.58 -11.06
N LEU A 109 -16.63 2.91 -11.70
CA LEU A 109 -15.99 1.73 -11.16
C LEU A 109 -15.21 2.02 -9.88
N SER A 110 -14.52 3.16 -9.83
CA SER A 110 -13.80 3.62 -8.64
C SER A 110 -14.76 3.83 -7.48
N ASN A 111 -15.89 4.51 -7.70
CA ASN A 111 -16.90 4.75 -6.67
C ASN A 111 -17.55 3.45 -6.17
N GLN A 112 -17.85 2.52 -7.07
CA GLN A 112 -18.45 1.23 -6.70
C GLN A 112 -17.53 0.38 -5.81
N ASN A 113 -16.21 0.47 -6.01
CA ASN A 113 -15.23 -0.39 -5.36
C ASN A 113 -14.40 0.32 -4.27
N ILE A 114 -14.65 1.61 -4.01
CA ILE A 114 -13.79 2.42 -3.15
C ILE A 114 -13.71 1.89 -1.72
N ASP A 115 -14.79 1.35 -1.17
CA ASP A 115 -14.79 0.85 0.22
C ASP A 115 -13.89 -0.38 0.36
N TYR A 116 -13.89 -1.27 -0.65
CA TYR A 116 -12.98 -2.40 -0.69
C TYR A 116 -11.52 -1.94 -0.84
N LEU A 117 -11.26 -0.95 -1.71
CA LEU A 117 -9.92 -0.35 -1.83
C LEU A 117 -9.45 0.30 -0.51
N MET A 118 -10.35 0.93 0.24
CA MET A 118 -10.05 1.50 1.56
C MET A 118 -9.73 0.41 2.60
N GLN A 119 -10.41 -0.74 2.54
CA GLN A 119 -10.08 -1.89 3.38
C GLN A 119 -8.65 -2.38 3.09
N LEU A 120 -8.30 -2.55 1.80
CA LEU A 120 -6.94 -2.96 1.40
C LEU A 120 -5.89 -1.93 1.81
N ALA A 121 -6.17 -0.63 1.65
CA ALA A 121 -5.30 0.45 2.10
C ALA A 121 -5.09 0.43 3.63
N THR A 122 -6.14 0.09 4.38
CA THR A 122 -6.08 -0.06 5.84
C THR A 122 -5.19 -1.23 6.24
N ILE A 123 -5.32 -2.39 5.57
CA ILE A 123 -4.44 -3.56 5.77
C ILE A 123 -2.99 -3.17 5.48
N SER A 124 -2.74 -2.56 4.32
CA SER A 124 -1.39 -2.09 3.93
C SER A 124 -0.78 -1.16 4.97
N ARG A 125 -1.53 -0.15 5.43
CA ARG A 125 -1.09 0.79 6.47
C ARG A 125 -0.78 0.07 7.78
N GLN A 126 -1.65 -0.83 8.23
CA GLN A 126 -1.43 -1.54 9.50
C GLN A 126 -0.18 -2.41 9.44
N ILE A 127 0.04 -3.12 8.33
CA ILE A 127 1.23 -3.95 8.13
C ILE A 127 2.49 -3.10 8.09
N LYS A 128 2.44 -1.93 7.45
CA LYS A 128 3.55 -0.97 7.44
C LYS A 128 3.87 -0.46 8.84
N ILE A 129 2.87 -0.04 9.61
CA ILE A 129 3.05 0.43 11.00
C ILE A 129 3.66 -0.69 11.86
N ASN A 130 3.08 -1.89 11.81
CA ASN A 130 3.58 -3.03 12.56
C ASN A 130 5.00 -3.41 12.12
N GLY A 131 5.29 -3.32 10.83
CA GLY A 131 6.61 -3.59 10.28
C GLY A 131 7.66 -2.58 10.75
N VAL A 132 7.32 -1.29 10.89
CA VAL A 132 8.21 -0.29 11.49
C VAL A 132 8.54 -0.69 12.92
N THR A 133 7.53 -0.99 13.73
CA THR A 133 7.71 -1.47 15.11
C THR A 133 8.55 -2.76 15.17
N GLU A 134 8.30 -3.71 14.28
CA GLU A 134 9.01 -4.99 14.24
C GLU A 134 10.48 -4.83 13.86
N LEU A 135 10.78 -4.05 12.83
CA LEU A 135 12.12 -3.93 12.23
C LEU A 135 12.98 -2.85 12.90
N TYR A 136 12.36 -1.78 13.41
CA TYR A 136 13.05 -0.61 13.94
C TYR A 136 12.78 -0.35 15.42
N GLY A 137 11.86 -1.10 16.03
CA GLY A 137 11.56 -1.03 17.47
C GLY A 137 10.46 -0.03 17.82
N ASP A 138 9.85 -0.23 18.99
CA ASP A 138 8.63 0.46 19.43
C ASP A 138 8.80 1.98 19.57
N ASN A 139 10.01 2.43 19.88
CA ASN A 139 10.32 3.85 20.09
C ASN A 139 10.75 4.58 18.81
N PHE A 140 10.93 3.88 17.68
CA PHE A 140 11.47 4.48 16.46
C PHE A 140 10.65 5.68 16.00
N SER A 141 9.32 5.55 15.97
CA SER A 141 8.42 6.63 15.55
C SER A 141 8.43 7.85 16.48
N MET A 142 8.83 7.69 17.74
CA MET A 142 8.98 8.80 18.69
C MET A 142 10.35 9.46 18.54
N SER A 143 11.40 8.67 18.38
CA SER A 143 12.78 9.17 18.25
C SER A 143 13.07 9.80 16.89
N TYR A 144 12.46 9.26 15.83
CA TYR A 144 12.69 9.68 14.44
C TYR A 144 11.36 9.84 13.67
N PRO A 145 10.50 10.80 14.06
CA PRO A 145 9.14 10.90 13.52
C PRO A 145 9.12 11.15 12.00
N ILE A 146 10.06 11.94 11.48
CA ILE A 146 10.16 12.25 10.05
C ILE A 146 10.60 11.01 9.25
N LEU A 147 11.58 10.26 9.76
CA LEU A 147 12.00 9.00 9.15
C LEU A 147 10.85 7.99 9.21
N ALA A 148 10.20 7.82 10.36
CA ALA A 148 9.09 6.87 10.51
C ALA A 148 7.90 7.16 9.57
N GLN A 149 7.64 8.43 9.24
CA GLN A 149 6.61 8.81 8.28
C GLN A 149 6.97 8.40 6.83
N THR A 150 8.25 8.46 6.48
CA THR A 150 8.74 8.24 5.11
C THR A 150 9.26 6.81 4.89
N LEU A 151 9.65 6.09 5.95
CA LEU A 151 10.15 4.71 5.94
C LEU A 151 9.26 3.73 5.17
N PRO A 152 7.91 3.75 5.31
CA PRO A 152 7.04 2.78 4.63
C PRO A 152 6.98 2.90 3.11
N PHE A 153 7.65 3.91 2.54
CA PHE A 153 7.79 4.13 1.11
C PHE A 153 9.22 3.89 0.60
N ASN A 154 10.18 3.71 1.51
CA ASN A 154 11.60 3.62 1.19
C ASN A 154 12.25 2.30 1.61
N ASP A 155 11.65 1.55 2.55
CA ASP A 155 12.13 0.21 2.91
C ASP A 155 11.42 -0.88 2.10
N VAL A 156 12.19 -1.55 1.24
CA VAL A 156 11.72 -2.67 0.41
C VAL A 156 11.08 -3.77 1.26
N GLN A 157 11.61 -4.08 2.45
CA GLN A 157 11.03 -5.13 3.31
C GLN A 157 9.64 -4.74 3.82
N LEU A 158 9.40 -3.45 4.14
CA LEU A 158 8.07 -2.96 4.55
C LEU A 158 7.09 -2.98 3.38
N ILE A 159 7.56 -2.60 2.20
CA ILE A 159 6.76 -2.60 0.97
C ILE A 159 6.34 -4.03 0.62
N GLU A 160 7.28 -4.98 0.59
CA GLU A 160 7.02 -6.39 0.30
C GLU A 160 6.05 -7.02 1.31
N LYS A 161 6.23 -6.78 2.60
CA LYS A 161 5.31 -7.25 3.65
C LYS A 161 3.89 -6.73 3.41
N ALA A 162 3.74 -5.43 3.11
CA ALA A 162 2.44 -4.82 2.86
C ALA A 162 1.79 -5.37 1.59
N THR A 163 2.55 -5.50 0.49
CA THR A 163 2.08 -6.06 -0.77
C THR A 163 1.63 -7.50 -0.61
N LYS A 164 2.39 -8.33 0.12
CA LYS A 164 2.01 -9.73 0.40
C LYS A 164 0.70 -9.80 1.19
N ALA A 165 0.55 -9.01 2.25
CA ALA A 165 -0.66 -9.01 3.07
C ALA A 165 -1.90 -8.54 2.28
N VAL A 166 -1.76 -7.52 1.44
CA VAL A 166 -2.84 -7.07 0.54
C VAL A 166 -3.20 -8.16 -0.46
N THR A 167 -2.19 -8.82 -1.04
CA THR A 167 -2.40 -9.92 -1.99
C THR A 167 -3.15 -11.08 -1.32
N GLU A 168 -2.75 -11.48 -0.11
CA GLU A 168 -3.43 -12.53 0.66
C GLU A 168 -4.87 -12.15 1.00
N ALA A 169 -5.13 -10.89 1.38
CA ALA A 169 -6.48 -10.39 1.63
C ALA A 169 -7.36 -10.47 0.38
N ILE A 170 -6.82 -10.13 -0.79
CA ILE A 170 -7.53 -10.26 -2.07
C ILE A 170 -7.84 -11.73 -2.39
N HIS A 171 -6.91 -12.66 -2.16
CA HIS A 171 -7.18 -14.07 -2.42
C HIS A 171 -8.26 -14.66 -1.48
N LYS A 172 -8.38 -14.11 -0.27
CA LYS A 172 -9.25 -14.66 0.76
C LYS A 172 -10.65 -14.05 0.78
N ASP A 173 -10.72 -12.72 0.70
CA ASP A 173 -11.93 -11.97 1.06
C ASP A 173 -12.50 -11.16 -0.13
N CYS A 174 -11.90 -11.26 -1.32
CA CYS A 174 -12.36 -10.52 -2.50
C CYS A 174 -13.65 -11.12 -3.08
N PRO A 175 -14.71 -10.31 -3.31
CA PRO A 175 -15.89 -10.74 -4.03
C PRO A 175 -15.54 -11.29 -5.42
N THR A 176 -16.15 -12.41 -5.80
CA THR A 176 -15.89 -13.11 -7.06
C THR A 176 -16.03 -12.18 -8.27
N GLU A 177 -16.99 -11.26 -8.22
CA GLU A 177 -17.32 -10.32 -9.30
C GLU A 177 -16.21 -9.30 -9.55
N ILE A 178 -15.42 -8.96 -8.52
CA ILE A 178 -14.37 -7.93 -8.60
C ILE A 178 -12.96 -8.53 -8.59
N TYR A 179 -12.81 -9.83 -8.34
CA TYR A 179 -11.52 -10.51 -8.29
C TYR A 179 -10.67 -10.32 -9.56
N PRO A 180 -11.21 -10.45 -10.79
CA PRO A 180 -10.42 -10.19 -12.00
C PRO A 180 -9.89 -8.75 -12.08
N ILE A 181 -10.69 -7.78 -11.63
CA ILE A 181 -10.32 -6.35 -11.59
C ILE A 181 -9.19 -6.14 -10.57
N MET A 182 -9.28 -6.81 -9.42
CA MET A 182 -8.27 -6.71 -8.37
C MET A 182 -6.96 -7.41 -8.74
N ALA A 183 -7.00 -8.49 -9.52
CA ALA A 183 -5.80 -9.14 -10.05
C ALA A 183 -5.01 -8.19 -10.96
N GLU A 184 -5.68 -7.49 -11.87
CA GLU A 184 -5.05 -6.43 -12.68
C GLU A 184 -4.55 -5.27 -11.80
N HIS A 185 -5.32 -4.88 -10.79
CA HIS A 185 -4.90 -3.81 -9.87
C HIS A 185 -3.64 -4.17 -9.06
N ILE A 186 -3.48 -5.43 -8.64
CA ILE A 186 -2.24 -5.91 -8.00
C ILE A 186 -1.06 -5.77 -8.97
N LYS A 187 -1.22 -6.21 -10.22
CA LYS A 187 -0.19 -6.09 -11.25
C LYS A 187 0.24 -4.63 -11.43
N TYR A 188 -0.74 -3.72 -11.57
CA TYR A 188 -0.52 -2.28 -11.64
C TYR A 188 0.25 -1.73 -10.43
N MET A 189 -0.17 -2.07 -9.20
CA MET A 189 0.51 -1.61 -7.99
C MET A 189 1.96 -2.10 -7.91
N ASN A 190 2.22 -3.35 -8.32
CA ASN A 190 3.56 -3.92 -8.33
C ASN A 190 4.47 -3.22 -9.35
N GLU A 191 3.98 -2.95 -10.55
CA GLU A 191 4.73 -2.25 -11.58
C GLU A 191 5.05 -0.80 -11.20
N ILE A 192 4.09 -0.10 -10.56
CA ILE A 192 4.34 1.23 -9.99
C ILE A 192 5.42 1.16 -8.92
N THR A 193 5.29 0.22 -7.99
CA THR A 193 6.22 0.06 -6.87
C THR A 193 7.63 -0.26 -7.35
N ALA A 194 7.79 -1.08 -8.39
CA ALA A 194 9.09 -1.42 -8.95
C ALA A 194 9.78 -0.22 -9.65
N GLN A 195 9.01 0.73 -10.16
CA GLN A 195 9.51 1.90 -10.89
C GLN A 195 9.61 3.16 -10.02
N LYS A 196 8.82 3.24 -8.95
CA LYS A 196 8.95 4.26 -7.91
C LYS A 196 10.15 3.90 -7.04
N LEU A 197 11.32 4.41 -7.44
CA LEU A 197 12.52 4.31 -6.62
C LEU A 197 12.29 5.01 -5.27
N ALA A 198 12.88 4.42 -4.22
CA ALA A 198 13.04 5.10 -2.94
C ALA A 198 13.66 6.48 -3.18
N ASP A 199 13.30 7.45 -2.35
CA ASP A 199 13.92 8.77 -2.36
C ASP A 199 15.46 8.55 -2.31
N PRO A 200 16.21 8.99 -3.35
CA PRO A 200 17.63 8.73 -3.46
C PRO A 200 18.42 9.23 -2.25
N GLN A 201 17.89 10.26 -1.57
CA GLN A 201 18.50 10.87 -0.39
C GLN A 201 18.06 10.20 0.91
N PHE A 202 17.06 9.30 0.88
CA PHE A 202 16.52 8.70 2.10
C PHE A 202 17.56 7.91 2.87
N ALA A 203 18.39 7.11 2.19
CA ALA A 203 19.43 6.32 2.84
C ALA A 203 20.48 7.21 3.53
N GLU A 204 20.86 8.32 2.89
CA GLU A 204 21.80 9.30 3.45
C GLU A 204 21.17 10.03 4.64
N LYS A 205 19.91 10.46 4.51
CA LYS A 205 19.15 11.10 5.59
C LYS A 205 19.02 10.18 6.80
N PHE A 206 18.64 8.92 6.57
CA PHE A 206 18.55 7.91 7.62
C PHE A 206 19.88 7.76 8.36
N LYS A 207 20.99 7.65 7.63
CA LYS A 207 22.33 7.55 8.24
C LYS A 207 22.74 8.81 8.99
N SER A 208 22.39 9.99 8.48
CA SER A 208 22.70 11.26 9.14
C SER A 208 21.96 11.44 10.47
N GLU A 209 20.69 11.01 10.55
CA GLU A 209 19.86 11.16 11.74
C GLU A 209 20.11 10.05 12.78
N THR A 210 20.34 8.81 12.35
CA THR A 210 20.50 7.66 13.24
C THR A 210 21.96 7.30 13.54
N GLY A 211 22.91 7.82 12.75
CA GLY A 211 24.31 7.43 12.78
C GLY A 211 24.62 6.06 12.16
N MET A 212 23.61 5.35 11.64
CA MET A 212 23.72 3.98 11.14
C MET A 212 23.01 3.81 9.80
N THR A 213 23.42 2.84 8.99
CA THR A 213 22.61 2.41 7.86
C THR A 213 21.33 1.70 8.34
N MET A 214 20.31 1.61 7.46
CA MET A 214 19.07 0.92 7.79
C MET A 214 19.30 -0.54 8.22
N GLU A 215 20.20 -1.26 7.53
CA GLU A 215 20.46 -2.66 7.84
C GLU A 215 21.23 -2.84 9.15
N GLU A 216 22.16 -1.93 9.48
CA GLU A 216 22.82 -1.90 10.79
C GLU A 216 21.80 -1.64 11.92
N PHE A 217 20.91 -0.66 11.72
CA PHE A 217 19.87 -0.32 12.69
C PHE A 217 18.93 -1.51 12.94
N LYS A 218 18.41 -2.13 11.87
CA LYS A 218 17.58 -3.35 11.96
C LYS A 218 18.32 -4.49 12.66
N SER A 219 19.61 -4.66 12.39
CA SER A 219 20.44 -5.69 13.02
C SER A 219 20.60 -5.44 14.52
N GLN A 220 20.80 -4.20 14.94
CA GLN A 220 20.86 -3.83 16.36
C GLN A 220 19.54 -4.11 17.07
N ILE A 221 18.40 -3.79 16.46
CA ILE A 221 17.06 -4.07 17.02
C ILE A 221 16.80 -5.58 17.11
N ARG A 222 17.23 -6.36 16.11
CA ARG A 222 17.15 -7.82 16.18
C ARG A 222 17.97 -8.34 17.36
N LEU A 223 19.22 -7.89 17.50
CA LEU A 223 20.09 -8.30 18.59
C LEU A 223 19.53 -7.91 19.97
N SER A 224 18.97 -6.71 20.13
CA SER A 224 18.38 -6.26 21.39
C SER A 224 17.15 -7.09 21.81
N LYS A 225 16.36 -7.57 20.85
CA LYS A 225 15.27 -8.52 21.11
C LYS A 225 15.76 -9.89 21.57
N PHE A 226 16.97 -10.31 21.17
CA PHE A 226 17.59 -11.56 21.62
C PHE A 226 18.42 -11.41 22.89
N THR A 227 18.83 -10.18 23.25
CA THR A 227 19.52 -9.86 24.51
C THR A 227 18.60 -9.36 25.61
N GLU A 228 17.28 -9.51 25.49
CA GLU A 228 16.38 -9.73 26.65
C GLU A 228 16.73 -11.08 27.32
N ILE A 229 17.96 -11.18 27.79
CA ILE A 229 18.42 -12.14 28.77
C ILE A 229 17.56 -11.86 30.02
N PRO A 230 16.96 -12.88 30.67
CA PRO A 230 16.25 -12.65 31.92
C PRO A 230 17.19 -11.90 32.85
N SER A 231 16.75 -10.74 33.31
CA SER A 231 17.50 -9.96 34.27
C SER A 231 17.81 -10.88 35.46
N VAL A 232 19.08 -11.24 35.59
CA VAL A 232 19.58 -11.83 36.82
C VAL A 232 19.47 -10.69 37.82
N SER A 233 18.39 -10.68 38.61
CA SER A 233 18.35 -9.83 39.78
C SER A 233 19.55 -10.23 40.64
N LEU A 234 20.38 -9.25 40.92
CA LEU A 234 21.54 -9.40 41.78
C LEU A 234 21.07 -9.46 43.26
N VAL A 235 20.12 -10.34 43.57
CA VAL A 235 19.80 -10.79 44.93
C VAL A 235 19.30 -12.23 44.82
N GLY A 236 20.15 -13.17 45.20
CA GLY A 236 19.90 -14.59 45.06
C GLY A 236 18.65 -15.05 45.80
N HIS A 237 17.77 -15.73 45.08
CA HIS A 237 16.96 -16.82 45.63
C HIS A 237 16.67 -17.85 44.53
N PHE A 238 17.37 -18.98 44.61
CA PHE A 238 16.99 -20.19 43.90
C PHE A 238 15.60 -20.64 44.37
N LYS A 239 14.63 -20.67 43.45
CA LYS A 239 13.50 -21.60 43.56
C LYS A 239 13.61 -22.61 42.43
N MET A 240 14.19 -23.76 42.76
CA MET A 240 14.08 -24.96 41.94
C MET A 240 12.61 -25.36 41.85
N ARG A 241 12.13 -25.57 40.61
CA ARG A 241 10.90 -26.30 40.32
C ARG A 241 11.09 -27.77 40.71
N SER A 242 10.21 -28.29 41.57
CA SER A 242 9.96 -29.73 41.75
C SER A 242 8.45 -29.89 41.71
N GLN A 243 7.88 -30.17 40.54
CA GLN A 243 7.34 -31.48 40.19
C GLN A 243 6.21 -31.94 41.10
N LEU A 244 5.00 -31.94 40.51
CA LEU A 244 3.93 -32.87 40.81
C LEU A 244 4.49 -34.28 41.03
N LYS A 245 4.17 -34.88 42.18
CA LYS A 245 3.83 -36.30 42.30
C LYS A 245 3.04 -36.55 43.58
N GLU A 246 1.98 -37.32 43.39
CA GLU A 246 1.03 -37.81 44.37
C GLU A 246 1.69 -38.51 45.57
N THR A 247 1.06 -38.42 46.74
CA THR A 247 0.85 -39.60 47.58
C THR A 247 -0.38 -39.42 48.48
N VAL A 248 -1.20 -40.47 48.50
CA VAL A 248 -2.44 -40.69 49.24
C VAL A 248 -2.15 -41.15 50.67
N GLU A 249 -3.12 -40.94 51.57
CA GLU A 249 -3.47 -41.63 52.84
C GLU A 249 -3.77 -40.58 53.93
N GLU A 250 -4.75 -40.65 54.81
CA GLU A 250 -5.94 -41.48 55.06
C GLU A 250 -6.81 -40.66 56.05
N LYS A 251 -8.14 -40.82 56.06
CA LYS A 251 -9.04 -40.21 57.07
C LYS A 251 -8.88 -40.91 58.43
N PRO A 252 -9.22 -40.25 59.56
CA PRO A 252 -10.58 -40.39 60.13
C PRO A 252 -11.22 -39.02 60.46
N ALA A 253 -12.53 -38.83 60.24
CA ALA A 253 -13.60 -38.85 61.27
C ALA A 253 -13.24 -38.01 62.52
N THR A 254 -14.03 -37.03 62.98
CA THR A 254 -15.43 -37.18 63.41
C THR A 254 -16.01 -35.79 63.75
N THR A 255 -17.24 -35.54 63.28
CA THR A 255 -18.39 -34.92 63.98
C THR A 255 -18.43 -33.50 64.58
N PHE A 256 -19.58 -32.86 64.29
CA PHE A 256 -20.56 -32.18 65.15
C PHE A 256 -20.78 -30.65 64.99
N SER A 257 -22.02 -30.33 64.54
CA SER A 257 -22.97 -29.24 64.93
C SER A 257 -22.43 -27.82 65.09
N GLY A 258 -22.93 -26.79 64.38
CA GLY A 258 -24.31 -26.23 64.50
C GLY A 258 -24.40 -25.33 65.75
N PRO A 259 -25.06 -24.15 65.73
CA PRO A 259 -26.09 -23.65 64.83
C PRO A 259 -25.65 -22.52 63.87
#